data_AF-A0A7X9J1N3-F1
#
_entry.id   AF-A0A7X9J1N3-F1
#
_cell.length_a   1.000
_cell.length_b   1.000
_cell.length_c   1.000
_cell.angle_alpha   90.00
_cell.angle_beta   90.00
_cell.angle_gamma   90.00
#
_symmetry.space_group_name_H-M   'P 1'
#
loop_
_entity.id
_entity.type
_entity.pdbx_description
1 polymer ?
#
loop_
_entity_poly.entity_id
_entity_poly.type
_entity_poly.pdbx_seq_one_letter_code
_entity_poly.pdbx_strand_id
1 'polypeptide(L)' 'MPILRLPTVRYHAFAFFMLALLVVSSAFAADSAVSPFLRRPDIHGDQIVFTCEGDLWLASIATGQARRVTNHPGTETH' A
#
# COMPACT_ATOMS: atom_id res chain seq x y z
N MET A 1 48.82 -12.60 -26.35
CA MET A 1 47.85 -12.60 -25.24
C MET A 1 46.46 -12.70 -25.85
N PRO A 2 45.67 -13.78 -25.63
CA PRO A 2 44.34 -13.87 -26.23
C PRO A 2 43.36 -12.99 -25.46
N ILE A 3 42.56 -12.23 -26.20
CA ILE A 3 41.52 -11.36 -25.64
C ILE A 3 40.28 -12.23 -25.46
N LEU A 4 39.94 -12.55 -24.20
CA LEU A 4 38.76 -13.34 -23.85
C LEU A 4 37.49 -12.55 -24.22
N ARG A 5 36.97 -12.74 -25.45
CA ARG A 5 35.67 -12.20 -25.84
C ARG A 5 34.60 -13.07 -25.21
N LEU A 6 34.12 -12.65 -24.04
CA LEU A 6 32.95 -13.26 -23.42
C LEU A 6 31.78 -13.14 -24.41
N PRO A 7 30.99 -14.20 -24.64
CA PRO A 7 29.95 -14.20 -25.66
C PRO A 7 28.83 -13.23 -25.27
N THR A 8 28.77 -12.10 -25.94
CA THR A 8 27.77 -11.03 -25.78
C THR A 8 26.34 -11.57 -25.73
N VAL A 9 26.04 -12.62 -26.49
CA VAL A 9 24.72 -13.27 -26.55
C VAL A 9 24.27 -13.80 -25.17
N ARG A 10 25.19 -14.32 -24.35
CA ARG A 10 24.87 -14.83 -23.00
C ARG A 10 24.47 -13.70 -22.04
N TYR A 11 25.07 -12.52 -22.21
CA TYR A 11 24.70 -11.34 -21.42
C TYR A 11 23.36 -10.74 -21.83
N HIS A 12 23.01 -10.77 -23.12
CA HIS A 12 21.70 -10.29 -23.59
C HIS A 12 20.58 -11.20 -23.12
N ALA A 13 20.76 -12.52 -23.18
CA ALA A 13 19.78 -13.48 -22.64
C ALA A 13 19.62 -13.34 -21.12
N PHE A 14 20.72 -13.12 -20.40
CA PHE A 14 20.69 -12.88 -18.95
C PHE A 14 20.02 -11.56 -18.59
N ALA A 15 20.34 -10.48 -19.30
CA ALA A 15 19.72 -9.17 -19.11
C ALA A 15 18.22 -9.20 -19.44
N PHE A 16 17.83 -9.90 -20.50
CA PHE A 16 16.43 -10.09 -20.88
C PHE A 16 15.68 -10.91 -19.83
N PHE A 17 16.28 -11.97 -19.31
CA PHE A 17 15.69 -12.78 -18.23
C PHE A 17 15.53 -11.97 -16.93
N MET A 18 16.53 -11.18 -16.56
CA MET A 18 16.45 -10.28 -15.39
C MET A 18 15.38 -9.20 -15.57
N LEU A 19 15.27 -8.61 -16.77
CA LEU A 19 14.22 -7.64 -17.08
C LEU A 19 12.83 -8.27 -17.03
N ALA A 20 12.67 -9.47 -17.59
CA ALA A 20 11.42 -10.21 -17.51
C ALA A 20 11.03 -10.55 -16.06
N LEU A 21 12.01 -10.93 -15.24
CA LEU A 21 11.79 -11.21 -13.81
C LEU A 21 11.35 -9.96 -13.04
N LEU A 22 11.95 -8.79 -13.33
CA LEU A 22 11.57 -7.51 -12.74
C LEU A 22 10.17 -7.06 -13.16
N VAL A 23 9.80 -7.28 -14.43
CA VAL A 23 8.45 -6.93 -14.92
C VAL A 23 7.40 -7.82 -14.26
N VAL A 24 7.65 -9.13 -14.16
CA VAL A 24 6.72 -10.08 -13.53
C VAL A 24 6.54 -9.80 -12.03
N SER A 25 7.59 -9.40 -11.30
CA SER A 25 7.48 -9.14 -9.85
C SER A 25 6.60 -7.93 -9.53
N SER A 26 6.54 -6.92 -10.40
CA SER A 26 5.68 -5.74 -10.21
C SER A 26 4.18 -6.05 -10.30
N ALA A 27 3.79 -7.12 -11.01
CA ALA A 27 2.40 -7.57 -11.11
C ALA A 27 1.87 -8.20 -9.82
N PHE A 28 2.77 -8.59 -8.90
CA PHE A 28 2.42 -9.19 -7.61
C PHE A 28 2.58 -8.22 -6.44
N ALA A 29 2.63 -6.91 -6.71
CA ALA A 29 2.52 -5.92 -5.64
C ALA A 29 1.13 -6.05 -5.01
N ALA A 30 1.04 -6.82 -3.92
CA ALA A 30 -0.15 -6.90 -3.12
C ALA A 30 -0.41 -5.52 -2.54
N ASP A 31 -1.61 -4.98 -2.80
CA ASP A 31 -2.09 -3.81 -2.08
C ASP A 31 -2.13 -4.21 -0.60
N SER A 32 -1.11 -3.79 0.14
CA SER A 32 -1.02 -4.01 1.57
C SER A 32 -1.96 -3.01 2.23
N ALA A 33 -3.25 -3.13 1.92
CA ALA A 33 -4.30 -2.46 2.63
C ALA A 33 -4.27 -3.00 4.05
N VAL A 34 -3.47 -2.36 4.90
CA VAL A 34 -3.48 -2.57 6.34
C VAL A 34 -4.94 -2.40 6.75
N SER A 35 -5.58 -3.47 7.19
CA SER A 35 -6.96 -3.38 7.67
C SER A 35 -6.94 -2.42 8.85
N PRO A 36 -7.54 -1.22 8.72
CA PRO A 36 -7.50 -0.25 9.79
C PRO A 36 -8.16 -0.87 11.02
N PHE A 37 -7.61 -0.61 12.21
CA PHE A 37 -8.25 -1.09 13.43
C PHE A 37 -9.46 -0.21 13.75
N LEU A 38 -10.59 -0.56 13.14
CA LEU A 38 -11.86 0.14 13.26
C LEU A 38 -12.52 -0.23 14.59
N ARG A 39 -12.86 0.77 15.39
CA ARG A 39 -13.50 0.58 16.71
C ARG A 39 -14.64 1.55 16.92
N ARG A 40 -15.61 1.15 17.74
CA ARG A 40 -16.73 2.01 18.21
C ARG A 40 -17.48 2.68 17.05
N PRO A 41 -18.02 1.93 16.08
CA PRO A 41 -18.80 2.53 15.00
C PRO A 41 -20.16 3.01 15.50
N ASP A 42 -20.65 4.09 14.90
CA ASP A 42 -22.04 4.53 14.96
C ASP A 42 -22.49 5.04 13.58
N ILE A 43 -23.79 5.04 13.31
CA ILE A 43 -24.36 5.30 11.98
C ILE A 43 -25.53 6.28 12.05
N HIS A 44 -25.55 7.23 11.11
CA HIS A 44 -26.67 8.14 10.92
C HIS A 44 -26.87 8.47 9.44
N GLY A 45 -28.00 8.02 8.87
CA GLY A 45 -28.26 8.13 7.43
C GLY A 45 -27.17 7.43 6.62
N ASP A 46 -26.59 8.12 5.65
CA ASP A 46 -25.52 7.61 4.78
C ASP A 46 -24.10 7.79 5.35
N GLN A 47 -23.97 8.10 6.64
CA GLN A 47 -22.68 8.35 7.29
C GLN A 47 -22.39 7.36 8.42
N ILE A 48 -21.15 6.87 8.46
CA ILE A 48 -20.60 6.04 9.54
C ILE A 48 -19.51 6.85 10.23
N VAL A 49 -19.60 7.01 11.55
CA VAL A 49 -18.50 7.50 12.38
C VAL A 49 -17.84 6.32 13.08
N PHE A 50 -16.51 6.32 13.17
CA PHE A 50 -15.76 5.30 13.90
C PHE A 50 -14.43 5.86 14.41
N THR A 51 -13.78 5.11 15.29
CA THR A 51 -12.42 5.42 15.76
C THR A 51 -11.39 4.58 15.03
N CYS A 52 -10.31 5.20 14.56
CA CYS A 52 -9.14 4.54 13.95
C CYS A 52 -7.89 5.38 14.24
N GLU A 53 -6.77 4.72 14.56
CA GLU A 53 -5.50 5.38 14.91
C GLU A 53 -5.59 6.38 16.09
N GLY A 54 -6.62 6.26 16.94
CA GLY A 54 -6.85 7.18 18.07
C GLY A 54 -7.77 8.35 17.75
N ASP A 55 -8.19 8.49 16.49
CA ASP A 55 -9.01 9.62 16.01
C ASP A 55 -10.40 9.20 15.55
N LEU A 56 -11.28 10.20 15.42
CA LEU A 56 -12.57 10.04 14.77
C LEU A 56 -12.42 10.14 13.25
N TRP A 57 -13.08 9.22 12.58
CA TRP A 57 -13.19 9.14 11.13
C TRP A 57 -14.67 9.14 10.75
N LEU A 58 -14.98 9.75 9.61
CA LEU A 58 -16.31 9.79 9.01
C LEU A 58 -16.24 9.17 7.63
N ALA A 59 -17.06 8.14 7.38
CA ALA A 59 -17.19 7.48 6.09
C ALA A 59 -18.58 7.64 5.50
N SER A 60 -18.64 7.72 4.17
CA SER A 60 -19.88 7.64 3.40
C SER A 60 -20.20 6.19 3.07
N ILE A 61 -21.44 5.76 3.32
CA ILE A 61 -21.93 4.44 2.92
C ILE A 61 -22.01 4.33 1.39
N ALA A 62 -22.42 5.41 0.72
CA ALA A 62 -22.61 5.43 -0.72
C ALA A 62 -21.30 5.32 -1.50
N THR A 63 -20.20 5.89 -0.99
CA THR A 63 -18.91 5.94 -1.71
C THR A 63 -17.81 5.11 -1.07
N GLY A 64 -17.97 4.67 0.17
CA GLY A 64 -16.93 4.00 0.96
C GLY A 64 -15.75 4.90 1.35
N GLN A 65 -15.76 6.19 0.98
CA GLN A 65 -14.67 7.10 1.29
C GLN A 65 -14.74 7.52 2.75
N ALA A 66 -13.61 7.42 3.45
CA ALA A 66 -13.43 7.84 4.83
C ALA A 66 -12.50 9.06 4.92
N ARG A 67 -12.82 9.99 5.81
CA ARG A 67 -11.94 11.13 6.15
C ARG A 67 -11.80 11.26 7.67
N ARG A 68 -10.59 11.61 8.11
CA ARG A 68 -10.30 11.93 9.50
C ARG A 68 -10.97 13.25 9.89
N VAL A 69 -11.64 13.28 11.04
CA VAL A 69 -12.42 14.42 11.56
C VAL A 69 -11.69 15.12 12.69
N THR A 70 -10.98 14.35 13.53
CA THR A 70 -10.08 14.90 14.55
C THR A 70 -8.64 14.68 14.14
N ASN A 71 -7.79 15.68 14.33
CA ASN A 71 -6.35 15.51 14.37
C ASN A 71 -5.89 16.20 15.64
N HIS A 72 -5.63 15.42 16.68
CA HIS A 72 -5.22 15.98 17.96
C HIS A 72 -3.69 16.04 18.03
N PRO A 73 -3.06 17.23 18.09
CA PRO A 73 -1.69 17.35 18.58
C PRO A 73 -1.72 17.20 20.11
N GLY A 74 -1.88 15.96 20.58
CA GLY A 74 -1.80 15.64 21.99
C GLY A 74 -0.79 14.55 22.22
N THR A 75 0.20 14.82 23.06
CA THR A 75 1.11 13.82 23.58
C THR A 75 0.31 12.85 24.44
N GLU A 76 0.26 11.58 24.06
CA GLU A 76 -0.33 10.53 24.91
C GLU A 76 0.51 10.42 26.20
N THR A 77 -0.10 10.74 27.35
CA THR A 77 0.47 10.47 28.68
C THR A 77 -0.31 9.33 29.32
N HIS A 78 0.37 8.22 29.59
CA HIS A 78 -0.12 7.06 30.35
C HIS A 78 0.15 7.25 31.85
#